data_AF-A0A9E5ZKD0-F1
#
_entry.id   AF-A0A9E5ZKD0-F1
#
_cell.length_a   1.000
_cell.length_b   1.000
_cell.length_c   1.000
_cell.angle_alpha   90.00
_cell.angle_beta   90.00
_cell.angle_gamma   90.00
#
_symmetry.space_group_name_H-M   'P 1'
#
loop_
_entity.id
_entity.type
_entity.pdbx_description
1 polymer ?
#
loop_
_entity_poly.entity_id
_entity_poly.type
_entity_poly.pdbx_seq_one_letter_code
_entity_poly.pdbx_strand_id
1 'polypeptide(L)'
;RVLTTNICGDSVYSSIYNFTAVSDTDNDGILDDVDNCVNTPNPDQADIDGNGIGDVCQDTDGDGVLDINDNCPTEANTDQADVDGNGIGDACQDTDSDGVLDINDNCPLTANTNQEDANNDGIGDICESVEPADTLTPNGDLQNDTWNIKNIEYVNNNTVKVFNRHGVKVFDASNYVNNTWGGESTEGGSGLLPAGSYYYVIEYTSSQGEAKVTKGWMYINY
;
A
#
# COMPACT_ATOMS: atom_id res chain seq x y z
N ARG A 1 25.78 -63.64 -28.89
CA ARG A 1 26.89 -64.52 -28.46
C ARG A 1 28.16 -63.92 -29.02
N VAL A 2 29.10 -63.63 -28.11
CA VAL A 2 30.33 -62.81 -28.20
C VAL A 2 31.19 -63.06 -29.44
N LEU A 3 31.72 -61.99 -30.05
CA LEU A 3 33.16 -61.79 -30.26
C LEU A 3 33.51 -60.30 -30.09
N THR A 4 34.12 -60.02 -28.95
CA THR A 4 34.88 -58.81 -28.60
C THR A 4 36.26 -58.84 -29.24
N THR A 5 36.77 -57.71 -29.74
CA THR A 5 38.21 -57.39 -29.67
C THR A 5 38.43 -55.88 -29.61
N ASN A 6 39.22 -55.48 -28.61
CA ASN A 6 39.63 -54.14 -28.22
C ASN A 6 40.94 -53.73 -28.97
N ILE A 7 40.97 -52.47 -29.40
CA ILE A 7 42.08 -51.47 -29.47
C ILE A 7 43.48 -51.89 -29.96
N CYS A 8 43.97 -51.23 -31.02
CA CYS A 8 45.16 -50.35 -31.06
C CYS A 8 45.77 -50.24 -32.47
N GLY A 9 45.96 -49.01 -32.95
CA GLY A 9 46.99 -48.68 -33.95
C GLY A 9 46.53 -48.31 -35.35
N ASP A 10 46.92 -47.09 -35.74
CA ASP A 10 47.11 -46.54 -37.09
C ASP A 10 45.92 -46.02 -37.92
N SER A 11 45.91 -44.69 -37.97
CA SER A 11 45.45 -43.76 -39.01
C SER A 11 45.00 -44.36 -40.34
N VAL A 12 43.75 -44.08 -40.74
CA VAL A 12 43.42 -43.06 -41.76
C VAL A 12 41.90 -42.95 -41.91
N TYR A 13 41.32 -41.83 -41.47
CA TYR A 13 40.15 -41.25 -42.13
C TYR A 13 40.33 -39.73 -42.20
N SER A 14 40.73 -39.28 -43.38
CA SER A 14 40.75 -37.88 -43.78
C SER A 14 39.32 -37.44 -44.05
N SER A 15 38.75 -36.74 -43.09
CA SER A 15 37.70 -35.74 -43.32
C SER A 15 37.87 -34.71 -42.23
N ILE A 16 38.23 -33.48 -42.61
CA ILE A 16 38.32 -32.33 -41.72
C ILE A 16 36.90 -32.06 -41.22
N TYR A 17 36.49 -32.76 -40.16
CA TYR A 17 35.42 -32.26 -39.32
C TYR A 17 36.04 -31.08 -38.59
N ASN A 18 35.62 -29.87 -38.96
CA ASN A 18 35.63 -28.75 -38.03
C ASN A 18 34.71 -29.16 -36.87
N PHE A 19 35.24 -29.97 -35.95
CA PHE A 19 34.63 -30.20 -34.67
C PHE A 19 34.79 -28.88 -33.93
N THR A 20 33.81 -28.00 -34.10
CA THR A 20 33.58 -26.90 -33.16
C THR A 20 33.58 -27.56 -31.79
N ALA A 21 34.53 -27.19 -30.94
CA ALA A 21 34.51 -27.61 -29.56
C ALA A 21 33.13 -27.21 -29.02
N VAL A 22 32.31 -28.22 -28.76
CA VAL A 22 30.98 -28.01 -28.19
C VAL A 22 31.25 -27.58 -26.76
N SER A 23 30.84 -26.36 -26.46
CA SER A 23 31.06 -25.72 -25.18
C SER A 23 29.86 -26.00 -24.30
N ASP A 24 30.15 -26.24 -23.03
CA ASP A 24 29.23 -26.45 -21.93
C ASP A 24 29.90 -25.68 -20.77
N THR A 25 29.54 -24.40 -20.67
CA THR A 25 30.23 -23.39 -19.88
C THR A 25 30.05 -23.66 -18.39
N ASP A 26 28.90 -24.17 -17.99
CA ASP A 26 28.54 -24.39 -16.59
C ASP A 26 28.59 -25.87 -16.16
N ASN A 27 28.78 -26.79 -17.12
CA ASN A 27 28.94 -28.24 -16.93
C ASN A 27 27.68 -28.94 -16.39
N ASP A 28 26.51 -28.47 -16.78
CA ASP A 28 25.23 -29.06 -16.38
C ASP A 28 24.77 -30.22 -17.29
N GLY A 29 25.46 -30.40 -18.43
CA GLY A 29 25.20 -31.46 -19.42
C GLY A 29 24.37 -31.01 -20.60
N ILE A 30 23.96 -29.74 -20.66
CA ILE A 30 23.38 -29.05 -21.80
C ILE A 30 24.47 -28.22 -22.48
N LEU A 31 24.40 -28.08 -23.81
CA LEU A 31 25.42 -27.36 -24.56
C LEU A 31 25.04 -25.88 -24.67
N ASP A 32 26.03 -24.97 -24.66
CA ASP A 32 25.83 -23.52 -24.69
C ASP A 32 24.89 -23.02 -25.81
N ASP A 33 24.76 -23.76 -26.93
CA ASP A 33 23.91 -23.38 -28.06
C ASP A 33 22.42 -23.70 -27.89
N VAL A 34 22.09 -24.53 -26.90
CA VAL A 34 20.72 -24.93 -26.55
C VAL A 34 20.40 -24.75 -25.06
N ASP A 35 21.36 -24.22 -24.30
CA ASP A 35 21.23 -23.93 -22.88
C ASP A 35 20.56 -22.56 -22.65
N ASN A 36 19.40 -22.56 -21.99
CA ASN A 36 18.66 -21.36 -21.63
C ASN A 36 19.28 -20.58 -20.46
N CYS A 37 20.33 -21.10 -19.82
CA CYS A 37 21.09 -20.47 -18.76
C CYS A 37 22.61 -20.76 -18.84
N VAL A 38 23.26 -20.46 -19.97
CA VAL A 38 24.69 -20.68 -20.31
C VAL A 38 25.74 -20.59 -19.16
N ASN A 39 25.50 -19.82 -18.10
CA ASN A 39 26.44 -19.64 -16.99
C ASN A 39 25.94 -20.22 -15.64
N THR A 40 24.77 -20.85 -15.58
CA THR A 40 24.10 -21.27 -14.33
C THR A 40 23.49 -22.66 -14.49
N PRO A 41 24.05 -23.70 -13.84
CA PRO A 41 23.64 -25.08 -14.08
C PRO A 41 22.14 -25.33 -13.83
N ASN A 42 21.43 -25.79 -14.85
CA ASN A 42 20.03 -26.21 -14.80
C ASN A 42 19.74 -27.35 -15.82
N PRO A 43 20.14 -28.60 -15.49
CA PRO A 43 19.99 -29.74 -16.40
C PRO A 43 18.55 -30.06 -16.81
N ASP A 44 17.55 -29.52 -16.10
CA ASP A 44 16.13 -29.65 -16.40
C ASP A 44 15.61 -28.59 -17.38
N GLN A 45 16.39 -27.53 -17.65
CA GLN A 45 16.09 -26.44 -18.59
C GLN A 45 14.69 -25.87 -18.37
N ALA A 46 14.30 -25.71 -17.10
CA ALA A 46 13.01 -25.12 -16.74
C ALA A 46 12.93 -23.68 -17.28
N ASP A 47 11.80 -23.39 -17.92
CA ASP A 47 11.44 -22.09 -18.53
C ASP A 47 9.91 -22.05 -18.53
N ILE A 48 9.33 -21.60 -17.41
CA ILE A 48 7.88 -21.67 -17.18
C ILE A 48 7.12 -20.73 -18.11
N ASP A 49 7.69 -19.57 -18.44
CA ASP A 49 7.04 -18.55 -19.27
C ASP A 49 7.32 -18.72 -20.77
N GLY A 50 8.32 -19.53 -21.14
CA GLY A 50 8.68 -19.87 -22.51
C GLY A 50 9.41 -18.74 -23.25
N ASN A 51 10.05 -17.83 -22.52
CA ASN A 51 10.75 -16.70 -23.11
C ASN A 51 12.17 -17.04 -23.63
N GLY A 52 12.66 -18.24 -23.32
CA GLY A 52 13.98 -18.76 -23.73
C GLY A 52 15.12 -18.44 -22.77
N ILE A 53 14.85 -17.81 -21.63
CA ILE A 53 15.73 -17.64 -20.48
C ILE A 53 15.26 -18.65 -19.41
N GLY A 54 16.18 -19.43 -18.84
CA GLY A 54 15.78 -20.40 -17.84
C GLY A 54 15.41 -19.77 -16.49
N ASP A 55 14.49 -20.40 -15.78
CA ASP A 55 13.95 -19.92 -14.50
C ASP A 55 15.06 -19.60 -13.47
N VAL A 56 16.19 -20.31 -13.51
CA VAL A 56 17.30 -20.14 -12.56
C VAL A 56 18.18 -18.92 -12.83
N CYS A 57 18.08 -18.31 -14.01
CA CYS A 57 18.91 -17.18 -14.44
C CYS A 57 18.07 -15.99 -14.95
N GLN A 58 16.75 -16.05 -14.80
CA GLN A 58 15.84 -14.97 -15.17
C GLN A 58 15.86 -13.84 -14.14
N ASP A 59 15.98 -12.63 -14.64
CA ASP A 59 15.91 -11.34 -13.94
C ASP A 59 15.16 -10.41 -14.91
N THR A 60 13.84 -10.35 -14.74
CA THR A 60 12.89 -9.80 -15.70
C THR A 60 12.96 -8.27 -15.75
N ASP A 61 13.23 -7.61 -14.62
CA ASP A 61 13.32 -6.16 -14.52
C ASP A 61 14.76 -5.62 -14.57
N GLY A 62 15.76 -6.51 -14.47
CA GLY A 62 17.17 -6.19 -14.61
C GLY A 62 17.75 -5.46 -13.40
N ASP A 63 17.17 -5.62 -12.22
CA ASP A 63 17.62 -4.98 -10.99
C ASP A 63 18.81 -5.74 -10.34
N GLY A 64 19.11 -6.95 -10.80
CA GLY A 64 20.20 -7.80 -10.31
C GLY A 64 19.79 -8.80 -9.23
N VAL A 65 18.50 -8.88 -8.91
CA VAL A 65 17.86 -9.95 -8.13
C VAL A 65 17.14 -10.87 -9.12
N LEU A 66 17.39 -12.18 -9.02
CA LEU A 66 16.71 -13.14 -9.89
C LEU A 66 15.23 -13.23 -9.50
N ASP A 67 14.32 -13.39 -10.46
CA ASP A 67 12.85 -13.46 -10.27
C ASP A 67 12.44 -14.42 -9.14
N ILE A 68 13.17 -15.52 -8.98
CA ILE A 68 12.92 -16.54 -7.93
C ILE A 68 13.16 -16.04 -6.49
N ASN A 69 13.89 -14.94 -6.32
CA ASN A 69 14.22 -14.31 -5.04
C ASN A 69 13.75 -12.85 -4.97
N ASP A 70 13.09 -12.36 -6.02
CA ASP A 70 12.66 -10.98 -6.15
C ASP A 70 11.24 -10.82 -5.60
N ASN A 71 11.06 -9.88 -4.67
CA ASN A 71 9.75 -9.52 -4.13
C ASN A 71 8.93 -8.62 -5.06
N CYS A 72 9.53 -8.13 -6.15
CA CYS A 72 8.90 -7.39 -7.24
C CYS A 72 9.47 -7.78 -8.62
N PRO A 73 9.22 -9.01 -9.14
CA PRO A 73 9.85 -9.54 -10.37
C PRO A 73 9.66 -8.75 -11.67
N THR A 74 8.91 -7.65 -11.65
CA THR A 74 8.65 -6.82 -12.83
C THR A 74 8.94 -5.34 -12.60
N GLU A 75 9.38 -4.94 -11.40
CA GLU A 75 9.57 -3.54 -11.00
C GLU A 75 10.84 -3.39 -10.15
N ALA A 76 11.90 -2.91 -10.80
CA ALA A 76 13.25 -2.91 -10.25
C ALA A 76 13.37 -2.27 -8.86
N ASN A 77 13.82 -3.06 -7.88
CA ASN A 77 14.02 -2.65 -6.49
C ASN A 77 15.18 -3.42 -5.82
N THR A 78 16.41 -3.08 -6.23
CA THR A 78 17.66 -3.71 -5.74
C THR A 78 17.83 -3.84 -4.22
N ASP A 79 17.13 -3.03 -3.42
CA ASP A 79 17.18 -3.07 -1.96
C ASP A 79 16.18 -4.05 -1.33
N GLN A 80 15.26 -4.58 -2.14
CA GLN A 80 14.22 -5.56 -1.78
C GLN A 80 13.44 -5.11 -0.53
N ALA A 81 13.15 -3.80 -0.47
CA ALA A 81 12.37 -3.24 0.62
C ALA A 81 10.97 -3.87 0.67
N ASP A 82 10.59 -4.33 1.86
CA ASP A 82 9.27 -4.91 2.20
C ASP A 82 9.04 -4.56 3.68
N VAL A 83 8.44 -3.40 3.92
CA VAL A 83 8.31 -2.85 5.28
C VAL A 83 7.35 -3.66 6.14
N ASP A 84 6.30 -4.22 5.54
CA ASP A 84 5.27 -4.96 6.26
C ASP A 84 5.56 -6.47 6.38
N GLY A 85 6.50 -6.99 5.58
CA GLY A 85 6.97 -8.36 5.60
C GLY A 85 5.99 -9.35 4.96
N ASN A 86 5.12 -8.87 4.05
CA ASN A 86 4.12 -9.71 3.40
C ASN A 86 4.66 -10.50 2.20
N GLY A 87 5.90 -10.21 1.76
CA GLY A 87 6.58 -10.87 0.64
C GLY A 87 6.38 -10.21 -0.72
N ILE A 88 5.62 -9.11 -0.80
CA ILE A 88 5.51 -8.21 -1.95
C ILE A 88 6.37 -6.99 -1.62
N GLY A 89 7.26 -6.59 -2.53
CA GLY A 89 8.11 -5.43 -2.28
C GLY A 89 7.34 -4.11 -2.32
N ASP A 90 7.82 -3.13 -1.55
CA ASP A 90 7.25 -1.78 -1.48
C ASP A 90 7.14 -1.12 -2.88
N ALA A 91 8.01 -1.53 -3.83
CA ALA A 91 8.06 -1.01 -5.19
C ALA A 91 6.88 -1.44 -6.08
N CYS A 92 6.27 -2.58 -5.81
CA CYS A 92 5.20 -3.17 -6.61
C CYS A 92 3.92 -3.46 -5.80
N GLN A 93 3.88 -3.01 -4.54
CA GLN A 93 2.72 -3.19 -3.68
C GLN A 93 1.56 -2.28 -4.11
N ASP A 94 0.40 -2.89 -4.29
CA ASP A 94 -0.91 -2.27 -4.55
C ASP A 94 -1.92 -3.03 -3.68
N THR A 95 -2.12 -2.54 -2.46
CA THR A 95 -2.79 -3.27 -1.39
C THR A 95 -4.30 -3.38 -1.62
N ASP A 96 -4.92 -2.40 -2.29
CA ASP A 96 -6.35 -2.43 -2.60
C ASP A 96 -6.69 -2.83 -4.04
N SER A 97 -5.66 -3.07 -4.86
CA SER A 97 -5.74 -3.56 -6.23
C SER A 97 -6.53 -2.64 -7.15
N ASP A 98 -6.44 -1.33 -6.94
CA ASP A 98 -7.07 -0.34 -7.79
C ASP A 98 -6.21 0.08 -8.99
N GLY A 99 -4.92 -0.29 -9.00
CA GLY A 99 -3.95 0.03 -10.04
C GLY A 99 -3.06 1.24 -9.74
N VAL A 100 -3.18 1.83 -8.55
CA VAL A 100 -2.26 2.83 -8.01
C VAL A 100 -1.39 2.15 -6.95
N LEU A 101 -0.07 2.15 -7.15
CA LEU A 101 0.86 1.58 -6.17
C LEU A 101 0.78 2.33 -4.83
N ASP A 102 0.91 1.63 -3.71
CA ASP A 102 0.79 2.18 -2.35
C ASP A 102 1.67 3.41 -2.11
N ILE A 103 2.85 3.46 -2.74
CA ILE A 103 3.77 4.61 -2.66
C ILE A 103 3.22 5.91 -3.27
N ASN A 104 2.28 5.78 -4.21
CA ASN A 104 1.63 6.89 -4.92
C ASN A 104 0.12 6.98 -4.62
N ASP A 105 -0.41 6.11 -3.76
CA ASP A 105 -1.82 6.04 -3.43
C ASP A 105 -2.13 6.88 -2.17
N ASN A 106 -3.03 7.85 -2.31
CA ASN A 106 -3.50 8.65 -1.19
C ASN A 106 -4.51 7.91 -0.30
N CYS A 107 -4.94 6.71 -0.68
CA CYS A 107 -5.76 5.79 0.09
C CYS A 107 -5.36 4.30 -0.10
N PRO A 108 -4.17 3.86 0.34
CA PRO A 108 -3.61 2.51 0.05
C PRO A 108 -4.46 1.29 0.45
N LEU A 109 -5.55 1.48 1.19
CA LEU A 109 -6.43 0.42 1.68
C LEU A 109 -7.86 0.57 1.12
N THR A 110 -8.13 1.50 0.22
CA THR A 110 -9.47 1.85 -0.23
C THR A 110 -9.46 2.39 -1.66
N ALA A 111 -9.77 1.50 -2.60
CA ALA A 111 -9.68 1.73 -4.03
C ALA A 111 -10.28 3.06 -4.49
N ASN A 112 -9.45 3.89 -5.13
CA ASN A 112 -9.76 5.19 -5.70
C ASN A 112 -8.78 5.59 -6.84
N THR A 113 -8.87 4.91 -7.97
CA THR A 113 -8.12 5.24 -9.21
C THR A 113 -8.09 6.71 -9.64
N ASN A 114 -9.04 7.55 -9.21
CA ASN A 114 -9.07 8.99 -9.51
C ASN A 114 -8.21 9.85 -8.56
N GLN A 115 -7.76 9.30 -7.43
CA GLN A 115 -6.87 9.93 -6.45
C GLN A 115 -7.35 11.34 -6.06
N GLU A 116 -8.67 11.49 -5.87
CA GLU A 116 -9.27 12.76 -5.45
C GLU A 116 -8.82 13.12 -4.03
N ASP A 117 -8.27 14.33 -3.89
CA ASP A 117 -7.83 14.95 -2.65
C ASP A 117 -8.14 16.46 -2.73
N ALA A 118 -9.33 16.84 -2.26
CA ALA A 118 -9.84 18.20 -2.38
C ALA A 118 -9.08 19.19 -1.49
N ASN A 119 -8.52 18.72 -0.39
CA ASN A 119 -7.84 19.56 0.61
C ASN A 119 -6.31 19.60 0.41
N ASN A 120 -5.76 18.71 -0.41
CA ASN A 120 -4.33 18.51 -0.71
C ASN A 120 -3.48 18.21 0.53
N ASP A 121 -4.01 17.44 1.49
CA ASP A 121 -3.28 17.01 2.68
C ASP A 121 -2.60 15.64 2.54
N GLY A 122 -2.77 15.00 1.37
CA GLY A 122 -2.16 13.72 1.03
C GLY A 122 -2.98 12.51 1.46
N ILE A 123 -4.15 12.71 2.09
CA ILE A 123 -5.13 11.65 2.37
C ILE A 123 -6.28 11.82 1.39
N GLY A 124 -6.58 10.77 0.61
CA GLY A 124 -7.63 10.86 -0.39
C GLY A 124 -9.03 11.01 0.23
N ASP A 125 -9.91 11.70 -0.48
CA ASP A 125 -11.24 12.06 0.04
C ASP A 125 -12.08 10.82 0.43
N ILE A 126 -11.83 9.67 -0.22
CA ILE A 126 -12.55 8.42 0.08
C ILE A 126 -12.16 7.84 1.43
N CYS A 127 -10.88 7.88 1.80
CA CYS A 127 -10.36 7.36 3.07
C CYS A 127 -10.26 8.44 4.15
N GLU A 128 -10.54 9.70 3.80
CA GLU A 128 -10.53 10.84 4.72
C GLU A 128 -11.50 10.64 5.90
N SER A 129 -11.08 11.11 7.07
CA SER A 129 -11.90 11.17 8.27
C SER A 129 -11.86 12.53 8.93
N VAL A 130 -12.91 12.86 9.68
CA VAL A 130 -12.96 14.11 10.45
C VAL A 130 -12.18 13.94 11.75
N GLU A 131 -11.37 14.94 12.12
CA GLU A 131 -10.54 14.93 13.34
C GLU A 131 -11.03 16.01 14.31
N PRO A 132 -11.84 15.65 15.32
CA PRO A 132 -12.39 16.61 16.27
C PRO A 132 -11.32 16.99 17.29
N ALA A 133 -11.22 18.27 17.65
CA ALA A 133 -10.33 18.70 18.71
C ALA A 133 -10.75 18.08 20.06
N ASP A 134 -9.79 17.49 20.78
CA ASP A 134 -10.04 16.88 22.09
C ASP A 134 -10.34 17.90 23.19
N THR A 135 -10.10 19.20 22.94
CA THR A 135 -10.28 20.27 23.92
C THR A 135 -11.03 21.46 23.32
N LEU A 136 -11.88 22.08 24.14
CA LEU A 136 -12.58 23.34 23.85
C LEU A 136 -12.35 24.29 25.04
N THR A 137 -11.88 25.52 24.79
CA THR A 137 -11.63 26.53 25.83
C THR A 137 -12.33 27.86 25.55
N PRO A 138 -13.65 27.97 25.78
CA PRO A 138 -14.44 29.17 25.51
C PRO A 138 -14.26 30.25 26.57
N ASN A 139 -13.03 30.77 26.72
CA ASN A 139 -12.68 31.77 27.74
C ASN A 139 -12.57 33.20 27.19
N GLY A 140 -12.78 33.38 25.89
CA GLY A 140 -12.80 34.66 25.20
C GLY A 140 -11.43 35.22 24.86
N ASP A 141 -10.37 34.39 24.88
CA ASP A 141 -9.01 34.78 24.48
C ASP A 141 -8.74 34.64 22.97
N LEU A 142 -9.76 34.21 22.21
CA LEU A 142 -9.74 33.93 20.77
C LEU A 142 -8.96 32.66 20.37
N GLN A 143 -8.54 31.84 21.33
CA GLN A 143 -7.84 30.58 21.08
C GLN A 143 -8.68 29.40 21.55
N ASN A 144 -9.05 28.52 20.61
CA ASN A 144 -9.91 27.37 20.89
C ASN A 144 -11.22 27.76 21.60
N ASP A 145 -11.70 28.98 21.37
CA ASP A 145 -12.98 29.48 21.89
C ASP A 145 -14.18 28.75 21.28
N THR A 146 -13.97 28.16 20.11
CA THR A 146 -14.96 27.37 19.38
C THR A 146 -14.40 26.01 19.04
N TRP A 147 -15.29 25.02 18.96
CA TRP A 147 -14.86 23.66 18.67
C TRP A 147 -14.46 23.52 17.20
N ASN A 148 -13.23 23.11 16.96
CA ASN A 148 -12.71 22.84 15.63
C ASN A 148 -12.74 21.33 15.38
N ILE A 149 -13.27 20.95 14.22
CA ILE A 149 -13.26 19.59 13.70
C ILE A 149 -12.56 19.68 12.34
N LYS A 150 -11.32 19.18 12.26
CA LYS A 150 -10.56 19.16 11.02
C LYS A 150 -11.32 18.32 9.99
N ASN A 151 -11.30 18.76 8.74
CA ASN A 151 -11.89 18.11 7.57
C ASN A 151 -13.43 18.05 7.55
N ILE A 152 -14.11 18.73 8.48
CA ILE A 152 -15.59 18.74 8.52
C ILE A 152 -16.22 19.45 7.30
N GLU A 153 -15.46 20.33 6.65
CA GLU A 153 -15.83 21.08 5.45
C GLU A 153 -15.67 20.28 4.14
N TYR A 154 -14.89 19.18 4.16
CA TYR A 154 -14.66 18.31 2.99
C TYR A 154 -15.61 17.10 2.96
N VAL A 155 -16.45 16.96 3.99
CA VAL A 155 -17.47 15.90 4.08
C VAL A 155 -18.89 16.44 3.87
N ASN A 156 -19.76 15.55 3.42
CA ASN A 156 -21.15 15.86 3.13
C ASN A 156 -22.08 15.45 4.28
N ASN A 157 -23.27 16.09 4.36
CA ASN A 157 -24.37 15.71 5.26
C ASN A 157 -23.95 15.48 6.74
N ASN A 158 -22.97 16.25 7.23
CA ASN A 158 -22.45 16.02 8.57
C ASN A 158 -23.50 16.40 9.65
N THR A 159 -23.52 15.64 10.74
CA THR A 159 -24.31 15.92 11.94
C THR A 159 -23.45 15.69 13.16
N VAL A 160 -23.49 16.63 14.09
CA VAL A 160 -22.64 16.67 15.28
C VAL A 160 -23.52 16.68 16.51
N LYS A 161 -23.30 15.72 17.41
CA LYS A 161 -24.02 15.58 18.67
C LYS A 161 -23.03 15.49 19.82
N VAL A 162 -23.29 16.23 20.90
CA VAL A 162 -22.46 16.17 22.12
C VAL A 162 -23.35 15.82 23.31
N PHE A 163 -22.84 14.97 24.18
CA PHE A 163 -23.53 14.41 25.34
C PHE A 163 -22.71 14.67 26.60
N ASN A 164 -23.38 15.02 27.70
CA ASN A 164 -22.72 15.11 29.00
C ASN A 164 -22.46 13.72 29.61
N ARG A 165 -21.77 13.70 30.76
CA ARG A 165 -21.45 12.47 31.52
C ARG A 165 -22.64 11.59 31.92
N HIS A 166 -23.88 12.09 31.85
CA HIS A 166 -25.09 11.33 32.15
C HIS A 166 -25.75 10.76 30.88
N GLY A 167 -25.13 10.92 29.70
CA GLY A 167 -25.69 10.50 28.43
C GLY A 167 -26.80 11.42 27.90
N VAL A 168 -26.97 12.61 28.49
CA VAL A 168 -27.95 13.59 28.01
C VAL A 168 -27.30 14.44 26.93
N LYS A 169 -27.95 14.53 25.77
CA LYS A 169 -27.52 15.38 24.65
C LYS A 169 -27.58 16.85 25.08
N VAL A 170 -26.51 17.58 24.84
CA VAL A 170 -26.37 19.01 25.20
C VAL A 170 -26.16 19.90 23.98
N PHE A 171 -25.71 19.33 22.86
CA PHE A 171 -25.51 20.01 21.59
C PHE A 171 -25.94 19.09 20.43
N ASP A 172 -26.51 19.69 19.40
CA ASP A 172 -26.92 19.05 18.15
C ASP A 172 -26.84 20.08 17.03
N ALA A 173 -26.16 19.73 15.94
CA ALA A 173 -26.11 20.53 14.73
C ALA A 173 -26.10 19.62 13.49
N SER A 174 -26.90 19.99 12.49
CA SER A 174 -26.75 19.50 11.12
C SER A 174 -25.95 20.49 10.29
N ASN A 175 -25.12 20.00 9.38
CA ASN A 175 -24.20 20.80 8.57
C ASN A 175 -23.33 21.70 9.47
N TYR A 176 -22.68 21.10 10.46
CA TYR A 176 -21.74 21.78 11.32
C TYR A 176 -20.63 22.42 10.46
N VAL A 177 -20.28 23.65 10.84
CA VAL A 177 -19.20 24.42 10.23
C VAL A 177 -18.24 24.81 11.35
N ASN A 178 -16.94 24.77 11.08
CA ASN A 178 -15.93 25.21 12.03
C ASN A 178 -16.19 26.65 12.51
N ASN A 179 -15.81 26.91 13.77
CA ASN A 179 -15.97 28.20 14.43
C ASN A 179 -17.43 28.62 14.73
N THR A 180 -18.36 27.66 14.87
CA THR A 180 -19.78 27.97 15.13
C THR A 180 -20.28 27.60 16.52
N TRP A 181 -19.59 26.73 17.26
CA TRP A 181 -20.02 26.32 18.61
C TRP A 181 -18.98 26.66 19.68
N GLY A 182 -19.39 27.48 20.65
CA GLY A 182 -18.56 27.96 21.76
C GLY A 182 -18.83 27.22 23.08
N GLY A 183 -19.40 26.02 23.03
CA GLY A 183 -19.68 25.24 24.24
C GLY A 183 -20.97 25.62 24.95
N GLU A 184 -21.91 26.31 24.29
CA GLU A 184 -23.25 26.54 24.83
C GLU A 184 -24.17 25.32 24.61
N SER A 185 -25.18 25.13 25.48
CA SER A 185 -26.17 24.08 25.24
C SER A 185 -27.25 24.52 24.25
N THR A 186 -27.64 23.65 23.32
CA THR A 186 -28.81 23.83 22.44
C THR A 186 -30.08 23.15 22.96
N GLU A 187 -29.97 22.33 24.01
CA GLU A 187 -31.06 21.51 24.55
C GLU A 187 -31.66 22.08 25.87
N GLY A 188 -31.33 23.35 26.19
CA GLY A 188 -31.85 24.10 27.33
C GLY A 188 -30.80 24.49 28.37
N GLY A 189 -31.05 25.60 29.07
CA GLY A 189 -30.09 26.26 29.97
C GLY A 189 -29.58 27.57 29.38
N SER A 190 -28.97 28.42 30.21
CA SER A 190 -28.37 29.69 29.78
C SER A 190 -26.87 29.67 30.04
N GLY A 191 -26.08 29.99 29.00
CA GLY A 191 -24.63 30.14 29.10
C GLY A 191 -23.85 28.89 28.74
N LEU A 192 -22.56 28.94 29.07
CA LEU A 192 -21.56 27.93 28.73
C LEU A 192 -21.76 26.65 29.53
N LEU A 193 -21.47 25.51 28.92
CA LEU A 193 -21.51 24.20 29.55
C LEU A 193 -20.46 24.10 30.68
N PRO A 194 -20.73 23.43 31.80
CA PRO A 194 -19.72 23.27 32.84
C PRO A 194 -18.43 22.61 32.34
N ALA A 195 -17.29 22.97 32.93
CA ALA A 195 -16.04 22.28 32.63
C ALA A 195 -16.15 20.78 32.92
N GLY A 196 -15.60 19.95 32.05
CA GLY A 196 -15.67 18.50 32.18
C GLY A 196 -15.58 17.75 30.86
N SER A 197 -15.73 16.43 30.95
CA SER A 197 -15.70 15.53 29.79
C SER A 197 -17.07 15.41 29.15
N TYR A 198 -17.08 15.46 27.82
CA TYR A 198 -18.26 15.34 26.98
C TYR A 198 -18.00 14.28 25.91
N TYR A 199 -18.99 13.44 25.64
CA TYR A 199 -18.94 12.44 24.60
C TYR A 199 -19.53 13.00 23.32
N TYR A 200 -18.86 12.84 22.18
CA TYR A 200 -19.38 13.30 20.89
C TYR A 200 -19.64 12.14 19.93
N VAL A 201 -20.59 12.37 19.02
CA VAL A 201 -20.88 11.52 17.87
C VAL A 201 -21.02 12.43 16.67
N ILE A 202 -20.25 12.16 15.62
CA ILE A 202 -20.26 12.87 14.36
C ILE A 202 -20.58 11.86 13.27
N GLU A 203 -21.72 12.04 12.62
CA GLU A 203 -22.17 11.20 11.51
C GLU A 203 -22.07 12.02 10.23
N TYR A 204 -21.43 11.51 9.19
CA TYR A 204 -21.23 12.25 7.94
C TYR A 204 -21.18 11.29 6.74
N THR A 205 -21.20 11.87 5.55
CA THR A 205 -21.00 11.15 4.29
C THR A 205 -19.66 11.57 3.71
N SER A 206 -18.80 10.63 3.30
CA SER A 206 -17.57 10.96 2.56
C SER A 206 -17.89 11.69 1.25
N SER A 207 -16.88 12.24 0.58
CA SER A 207 -17.04 12.84 -0.75
C SER A 207 -17.68 11.87 -1.76
N GLN A 208 -17.38 10.58 -1.65
CA GLN A 208 -17.86 9.50 -2.52
C GLN A 208 -19.21 8.89 -2.11
N GLY A 209 -19.87 9.42 -1.06
CA GLY A 209 -21.21 8.96 -0.68
C GLY A 209 -21.26 7.89 0.41
N GLU A 210 -20.14 7.52 1.04
CA GLU A 210 -20.10 6.51 2.10
C GLU A 210 -20.48 7.10 3.46
N ALA A 211 -21.35 6.41 4.20
CA ALA A 211 -21.71 6.84 5.55
C ALA A 211 -20.60 6.49 6.57
N LYS A 212 -20.06 7.50 7.25
CA LYS A 212 -19.02 7.37 8.28
C LYS A 212 -19.49 7.91 9.62
N VAL A 213 -18.90 7.39 10.70
CA VAL A 213 -19.20 7.81 12.08
C VAL A 213 -17.91 7.95 12.88
N THR A 214 -17.64 9.15 13.38
CA THR A 214 -16.54 9.44 14.30
C THR A 214 -17.11 9.70 15.69
N LYS A 215 -16.53 9.07 16.71
CA LYS A 215 -16.98 9.20 18.11
C LYS A 215 -15.80 9.26 19.05
N GLY A 216 -15.97 9.92 20.18
CA GLY A 216 -14.90 10.10 21.14
C GLY A 216 -15.30 10.99 22.30
N TRP A 217 -14.28 11.49 23.01
CA TRP A 217 -14.46 12.36 24.16
C TRP A 217 -13.71 13.66 23.94
N MET A 218 -14.32 14.77 24.30
CA MET A 218 -13.65 16.06 24.42
C MET A 218 -13.68 16.54 25.87
N TYR A 219 -12.79 17.46 26.21
CA TYR A 219 -12.79 18.17 27.48
C TYR A 219 -13.08 19.66 27.26
N ILE A 220 -14.10 20.18 27.95
CA ILE A 220 -14.37 21.62 28.00
C ILE A 220 -13.68 22.20 29.23
N ASN A 221 -12.88 23.25 29.02
CA ASN A 221 -12.23 24.03 30.07
C ASN A 221 -12.39 25.53 29.83
N TYR A 222 -11.96 26.38 30.76
CA TYR A 222 -12.02 27.84 30.68
C TYR A 222 -10.71 28.45 31.18
#